data_AF-A0A822BB79-F1
#
_entry.id   AF-A0A822BB79-F1
#
_cell.length_a   1.000
_cell.length_b   1.000
_cell.length_c   1.000
_cell.angle_alpha   90.00
_cell.angle_beta   90.00
_cell.angle_gamma   90.00
#
_symmetry.space_group_name_H-M   'P 1'
#
loop_
_entity.id
_entity.type
_entity.pdbx_description
1 polymer ?
#
loop_
_entity_poly.entity_id
_entity_poly.type
_entity_poly.pdbx_seq_one_letter_code
_entity_poly.pdbx_strand_id
1 'polypeptide(L)'
;NACHSLQSVDASDNSIRHIEDLSHLTTLKYLNLHKNLIDSLVSTGKYWPKSIHTLIISDNEIQDLTEMCYLSSLIDLNTFYIHNNPCLFVVDDRRGCHQPFDYRP
;
A
#
# COMPACT_ATOMS: atom_id res chain seq x y z
N ASN A 1 -0.85 -7.67 -28.15
CA ASN A 1 -1.66 -6.43 -28.22
C ASN A 1 -1.42 -5.61 -26.99
N ALA A 2 -0.55 -4.61 -27.12
CA ALA A 2 0.05 -3.89 -26.01
C ALA A 2 -0.94 -2.90 -25.39
N CYS A 3 -1.18 -3.03 -24.07
CA CYS A 3 -2.04 -2.16 -23.27
C CYS A 3 -1.45 -0.75 -23.10
N HIS A 4 -1.26 0.00 -24.18
CA HIS A 4 -0.59 1.31 -24.19
C HIS A 4 -1.41 2.48 -23.59
N SER A 5 -2.59 2.24 -23.02
CA SER A 5 -3.44 3.33 -22.48
C SER A 5 -4.36 2.90 -21.35
N LEU A 6 -3.97 1.94 -20.52
CA LEU A 6 -4.73 1.64 -19.31
C LEU A 6 -4.54 2.77 -18.29
N GLN A 7 -5.55 3.65 -18.20
CA GLN A 7 -5.58 4.73 -17.22
C GLN A 7 -6.14 4.27 -15.87
N SER A 8 -6.94 3.21 -15.88
CA SER A 8 -7.57 2.63 -14.69
C SER A 8 -7.45 1.12 -14.73
N VAL A 9 -6.92 0.52 -13.66
CA VAL A 9 -6.89 -0.92 -13.44
C VAL A 9 -7.71 -1.21 -12.20
N ASP A 10 -8.73 -2.03 -12.38
CA ASP A 10 -9.46 -2.62 -11.28
C ASP A 10 -9.07 -4.10 -11.18
N ALA A 11 -8.39 -4.43 -10.08
CA ALA A 11 -8.03 -5.77 -9.69
C ALA A 11 -8.56 -6.07 -8.28
N SER A 12 -9.69 -5.46 -7.92
CA SER A 12 -10.35 -5.75 -6.65
C SER A 12 -10.94 -7.15 -6.60
N ASP A 13 -11.10 -7.68 -5.38
CA ASP A 13 -11.66 -9.02 -5.11
C ASP A 13 -10.87 -10.16 -5.78
N ASN A 14 -9.55 -10.07 -5.68
CA ASN A 14 -8.63 -11.10 -6.14
C ASN A 14 -7.81 -11.65 -4.96
N SER A 15 -7.04 -12.71 -5.20
CA SER A 15 -6.12 -13.28 -4.21
C SER A 15 -4.69 -12.84 -4.47
N ILE A 16 -4.48 -11.58 -4.85
CA ILE A 16 -3.16 -11.04 -5.17
C ILE A 16 -2.41 -10.78 -3.86
N ARG A 17 -1.31 -11.51 -3.65
CA ARG A 17 -0.39 -11.28 -2.52
C ARG A 17 0.77 -10.36 -2.89
N HIS A 18 1.28 -10.54 -4.10
CA HIS A 18 2.40 -9.76 -4.63
C HIS A 18 2.04 -9.22 -5.99
N ILE A 19 2.31 -7.93 -6.19
CA ILE A 19 2.11 -7.28 -7.48
C ILE A 19 3.47 -7.25 -8.17
N GLU A 20 3.55 -7.95 -9.29
CA GLU A 20 4.71 -7.98 -10.17
C GLU A 20 4.67 -6.85 -11.21
N ASP A 21 5.73 -6.78 -12.02
CA ASP A 21 6.14 -5.65 -12.86
C ASP A 21 5.00 -4.87 -13.56
N LEU A 22 4.56 -3.77 -12.94
CA LEU A 22 3.61 -2.80 -13.50
C LEU A 22 4.32 -1.60 -14.13
N SER A 23 5.65 -1.62 -14.22
CA SER A 23 6.46 -0.50 -14.74
C SER A 23 6.12 -0.12 -16.18
N HIS A 24 5.58 -1.07 -16.94
CA HIS A 24 5.11 -0.89 -18.30
C HIS A 24 3.80 -0.07 -18.41
N LEU A 25 3.04 0.06 -17.33
CA LEU A 25 1.77 0.80 -17.30
C LEU A 25 1.98 2.29 -17.01
N THR A 26 2.79 2.94 -17.85
CA THR A 26 3.21 4.34 -17.66
C THR A 26 2.07 5.37 -17.68
N THR A 27 0.89 5.00 -18.15
CA THR A 27 -0.30 5.86 -18.24
C THR A 27 -1.33 5.60 -17.14
N LEU A 28 -1.05 4.67 -16.22
CA LEU A 28 -1.98 4.28 -15.16
C LEU A 28 -2.13 5.37 -14.12
N LYS A 29 -3.35 5.86 -13.95
CA LYS A 29 -3.71 6.89 -12.96
C LYS A 29 -4.48 6.32 -11.78
N TYR A 30 -5.29 5.29 -12.01
CA TYR A 30 -6.15 4.70 -11.00
C TYR A 30 -5.84 3.21 -10.85
N LEU A 31 -5.53 2.77 -9.63
CA LEU A 31 -5.28 1.38 -9.30
C LEU A 31 -6.14 0.97 -8.11
N ASN A 32 -7.08 0.06 -8.36
CA ASN A 32 -7.93 -0.54 -7.34
C ASN A 32 -7.49 -1.98 -7.05
N LEU A 33 -7.04 -2.20 -5.82
CA LEU A 33 -6.60 -3.48 -5.25
C LEU A 33 -7.40 -3.79 -3.98
N HIS A 34 -8.61 -3.26 -3.88
CA HIS A 34 -9.51 -3.54 -2.76
C HIS A 34 -9.77 -5.05 -2.62
N LYS A 35 -9.87 -5.58 -1.39
CA LYS A 35 -10.08 -7.02 -1.14
C LYS A 35 -9.04 -7.88 -1.86
N ASN A 36 -7.79 -7.72 -1.48
CA ASN A 36 -6.71 -8.61 -1.89
C ASN A 36 -6.00 -9.14 -0.65
N LEU A 37 -4.92 -9.90 -0.87
CA LEU A 37 -4.13 -10.52 0.19
C LEU A 37 -2.74 -9.89 0.27
N ILE A 38 -2.63 -8.59 -0.05
CA ILE A 38 -1.36 -7.88 -0.08
C ILE A 38 -0.89 -7.67 1.35
N ASP A 39 0.27 -8.26 1.68
CA ASP A 39 0.91 -8.18 2.99
C ASP A 39 2.13 -7.26 3.00
N SER A 40 2.82 -7.14 1.86
CA SER A 40 3.99 -6.28 1.67
C SER A 40 3.89 -5.42 0.40
N LEU A 41 4.41 -4.19 0.52
CA LEU A 41 4.52 -3.23 -0.58
C LEU A 41 5.97 -3.07 -1.07
N VAL A 42 6.90 -3.95 -0.68
CA VAL A 42 8.31 -3.86 -1.11
C VAL A 42 8.48 -3.77 -2.63
N SER A 43 7.62 -4.47 -3.38
CA SER A 43 7.61 -4.48 -4.84
C SER A 43 7.17 -3.14 -5.44
N THR A 44 6.39 -2.32 -4.72
CA THR A 44 5.88 -1.04 -5.23
C THR A 44 6.98 -0.01 -5.44
N GLY A 45 8.04 -0.05 -4.63
CA GLY A 45 9.14 0.90 -4.71
C GLY A 45 9.89 0.87 -6.05
N LYS A 46 9.91 -0.29 -6.73
CA LYS A 46 10.72 -0.51 -7.93
C LYS A 46 9.90 -0.77 -9.20
N TYR A 47 8.74 -1.39 -9.06
CA TYR A 47 8.01 -1.98 -10.17
C TYR A 47 6.67 -1.30 -10.47
N TRP A 48 6.35 -0.19 -9.81
CA TRP A 48 5.09 0.50 -10.02
C TRP A 48 5.22 1.75 -10.89
N PRO A 49 4.17 2.08 -11.66
CA PRO A 49 4.16 3.30 -12.46
C PRO A 49 4.05 4.52 -11.55
N LYS A 50 4.97 5.48 -11.75
CA LYS A 50 5.03 6.73 -10.96
C LYS A 50 3.84 7.67 -11.21
N SER A 51 3.09 7.43 -12.27
CA SER A 51 1.94 8.23 -12.71
C SER A 51 0.62 7.87 -12.00
N ILE A 52 0.64 7.00 -11.00
CA ILE A 52 -0.56 6.66 -10.22
C ILE A 52 -0.98 7.87 -9.38
N HIS A 53 -2.22 8.32 -9.59
CA HIS A 53 -2.84 9.41 -8.83
C HIS A 53 -3.74 8.88 -7.71
N THR A 54 -4.37 7.72 -7.92
CA THR A 54 -5.30 7.12 -6.98
C THR A 54 -4.98 5.66 -6.76
N LEU A 55 -4.72 5.30 -5.51
CA LEU A 55 -4.41 3.94 -5.08
C LEU A 55 -5.37 3.49 -3.98
N ILE A 56 -6.05 2.38 -4.22
CA ILE A 56 -6.94 1.75 -3.25
C ILE A 56 -6.36 0.39 -2.91
N ILE A 57 -5.92 0.21 -1.67
CA ILE A 57 -5.43 -1.07 -1.11
C ILE A 57 -6.21 -1.43 0.15
N SER A 58 -7.48 -1.07 0.21
CA SER A 58 -8.32 -1.31 1.37
C SER A 58 -8.79 -2.77 1.44
N ASP A 59 -9.01 -3.30 2.65
CA ASP A 59 -9.23 -4.75 2.85
C ASP A 59 -8.07 -5.59 2.28
N ASN A 60 -6.87 -5.33 2.77
CA ASN A 60 -5.67 -6.13 2.51
C ASN A 60 -5.06 -6.61 3.85
N GLU A 61 -3.97 -7.37 3.77
CA GLU A 61 -3.30 -7.97 4.93
C GLU A 61 -2.03 -7.20 5.35
N ILE A 62 -1.96 -5.90 5.07
CA ILE A 62 -0.79 -5.08 5.42
C ILE A 62 -0.74 -4.91 6.93
N GLN A 63 0.29 -5.48 7.56
CA GLN A 63 0.44 -5.49 9.02
C GLN A 63 1.22 -4.28 9.56
N ASP A 64 2.12 -3.71 8.75
CA ASP A 64 3.02 -2.65 9.17
C ASP A 64 2.87 -1.39 8.31
N LEU A 65 2.74 -0.23 8.96
CA LEU A 65 2.74 1.07 8.28
C LEU A 65 4.10 1.42 7.67
N THR A 66 5.18 0.74 8.08
CA THR A 66 6.52 0.90 7.50
C THR A 66 6.53 0.59 6.00
N GLU A 67 5.65 -0.29 5.53
CA GLU A 67 5.50 -0.62 4.11
C GLU A 67 5.10 0.59 3.26
N MET A 68 4.51 1.63 3.86
CA MET A 68 4.18 2.89 3.16
C MET A 68 5.43 3.63 2.68
N CYS A 69 6.60 3.39 3.30
CA CYS A 69 7.86 3.96 2.84
C CYS A 69 8.17 3.56 1.39
N TYR A 70 7.70 2.40 0.92
CA TYR A 70 7.88 1.98 -0.48
C TYR A 70 6.96 2.71 -1.46
N LEU A 71 5.91 3.37 -1.00
CA LEU A 71 5.03 4.21 -1.81
C LEU A 71 5.60 5.62 -2.02
N SER A 72 6.69 5.99 -1.33
CA SER A 72 7.36 7.28 -1.50
C SER A 72 7.89 7.53 -2.92
N SER A 73 8.02 6.47 -3.74
CA SER A 73 8.37 6.56 -5.16
C SER A 73 7.24 7.10 -6.04
N LEU A 74 5.99 7.06 -5.56
CA LEU A 74 4.78 7.52 -6.25
C LEU A 74 4.58 9.02 -5.97
N ILE A 75 5.29 9.85 -6.74
CA ILE A 75 5.28 11.31 -6.57
C ILE A 75 3.95 11.97 -6.93
N ASP A 76 3.18 11.37 -7.84
CA ASP A 76 1.92 11.92 -8.35
C ASP A 76 0.69 11.41 -7.56
N LEU A 77 0.92 10.66 -6.47
CA LEU A 77 -0.15 10.08 -5.66
C LEU A 77 -0.93 11.18 -4.92
N ASN A 78 -2.16 11.42 -5.37
CA ASN A 78 -3.06 12.41 -4.75
C ASN A 78 -4.05 11.78 -3.78
N THR A 79 -4.41 10.51 -3.99
CA THR A 79 -5.47 9.85 -3.23
C THR A 79 -5.07 8.42 -2.88
N PHE A 80 -5.18 8.10 -1.59
CA PHE A 80 -4.74 6.82 -1.05
C PHE A 80 -5.75 6.27 -0.03
N TYR A 81 -6.18 5.02 -0.22
CA TYR A 81 -7.12 4.34 0.67
C TYR A 81 -6.52 3.03 1.19
N ILE A 82 -6.37 2.92 2.51
CA ILE A 82 -5.79 1.76 3.23
C ILE A 82 -6.69 1.26 4.38
N HIS A 83 -7.98 1.62 4.39
CA HIS A 83 -8.86 1.18 5.47
C HIS A 83 -8.99 -0.36 5.50
N ASN A 84 -9.38 -0.92 6.65
CA ASN A 84 -9.45 -2.39 6.87
C ASN A 84 -8.13 -3.13 6.58
N ASN A 85 -6.99 -2.53 6.93
CA ASN A 85 -5.72 -3.24 6.99
C ASN A 85 -5.27 -3.43 8.45
N PRO A 86 -4.67 -4.57 8.80
CA PRO A 86 -4.19 -4.84 10.16
C PRO A 86 -3.21 -3.77 10.69
N CYS A 87 -2.49 -3.05 9.81
CA CYS A 87 -1.59 -1.97 10.16
C CYS A 87 -2.26 -0.79 10.87
N LEU A 88 -3.58 -0.61 10.71
CA LEU A 88 -4.36 0.40 11.42
C LEU A 88 -4.89 -0.10 12.78
N PHE A 89 -4.84 -1.41 13.04
CA PHE A 89 -5.34 -2.03 14.27
C PHE A 89 -4.25 -2.28 15.32
N VAL A 90 -2.97 -2.00 15.02
CA VAL A 90 -1.83 -2.21 15.94
C VAL A 90 -1.90 -1.30 17.19
N VAL A 91 -2.86 -0.39 17.30
CA VAL A 91 -2.88 0.61 18.38
C VAL A 91 -3.50 0.12 19.71
N ASP A 92 -4.12 -1.06 19.82
CA ASP A 92 -4.82 -1.37 21.08
C ASP A 92 -4.94 -2.84 21.51
N ASP A 93 -3.83 -3.59 21.55
CA ASP A 93 -3.74 -4.70 22.52
C ASP A 93 -2.29 -5.07 22.82
N ARG A 94 -1.67 -4.36 23.79
CA ARG A 94 -0.99 -4.98 24.97
C ARG A 94 -0.67 -3.91 26.02
N ARG A 95 -1.55 -3.86 27.00
CA ARG A 95 -1.31 -3.45 28.38
C ARG A 95 0.07 -3.89 28.90
N GLY A 96 0.71 -3.00 29.66
CA GLY A 96 1.41 -3.36 30.88
C GLY A 96 2.94 -3.42 30.83
N CYS A 97 3.59 -2.27 30.89
CA CYS A 97 4.74 -2.04 31.77
C CYS A 97 4.99 -0.54 31.87
N HIS A 98 4.54 0.06 32.96
CA HIS A 98 5.11 1.29 33.50
C HIS A 98 6.63 1.12 33.54
N GLN A 99 7.35 1.72 32.61
CA GLN A 99 8.69 2.22 32.92
C GLN A 99 8.53 3.73 33.09
N PRO A 100 8.63 4.25 34.33
CA PRO A 100 8.80 5.67 34.51
C PRO A 100 10.07 6.02 33.74
N PHE A 101 9.97 7.01 32.85
CA PHE A 101 11.13 7.67 32.29
C PHE A 101 12.00 8.15 33.46
N ASP A 102 13.07 7.42 33.77
CA ASP A 102 14.09 7.82 34.74
C ASP A 102 14.88 8.96 34.11
N TYR A 103 14.28 10.16 34.12
CA TYR A 103 14.94 11.40 33.77
C TYR A 103 15.87 11.75 34.94
N ARG A 104 17.14 11.34 34.87
CA ARG A 104 18.16 11.86 35.78
C ARG A 104 18.75 13.16 35.21
N PRO A 105 18.85 14.22 36.03
CA PRO A 105 19.37 15.53 35.63
C PRO A 105 20.88 15.54 35.36
#